data_AF-A0A953WV28-F1
#
_entry.id   AF-A0A953WV28-F1
#
_cell.length_a   1.000
_cell.length_b   1.000
_cell.length_c   1.000
_cell.angle_alpha   90.00
_cell.angle_beta   90.00
_cell.angle_gamma   90.00
#
_symmetry.space_group_name_H-M   'P 1'
#
loop_
_entity.id
_entity.type
_entity.pdbx_description
1 polymer ?
#
loop_
_entity_poly.entity_id
_entity_poly.type
_entity_poly.pdbx_seq_one_letter_code
_entity_poly.pdbx_strand_id
1 'polypeptide(L)' 'RYIADWRLGQLKLEPIYGITKHPLPWLTEILNGVEHANFFEQRATEYSKGATKGDWHGDEGVWNKFDQRTATKKDSVPAE' A
#
# COMPACT_ATOMS: atom_id res chain seq x y z
N ARG A 1 -20.67 -10.04 25.51
CA ARG A 1 -21.46 -11.29 25.75
C ARG A 1 -20.92 -12.42 24.88
N TYR A 2 -21.06 -12.41 23.55
CA TYR A 2 -20.46 -13.43 22.66
C TYR A 2 -18.96 -13.70 22.94
N ILE A 3 -18.13 -12.65 23.01
CA ILE A 3 -16.69 -12.80 23.29
C ILE A 3 -16.44 -13.45 24.67
N ALA A 4 -17.30 -13.18 25.66
CA ALA A 4 -17.13 -13.77 26.99
C ALA A 4 -17.33 -15.29 26.95
N ASP A 5 -18.40 -15.76 26.30
CA ASP A 5 -18.64 -17.21 26.12
C ASP A 5 -17.52 -17.86 25.29
N TRP A 6 -17.02 -17.17 24.25
CA TRP A 6 -15.89 -17.66 23.47
C TRP A 6 -14.61 -17.82 24.30
N ARG A 7 -14.30 -16.84 25.18
CA ARG A 7 -13.15 -16.92 26.10
C ARG A 7 -13.33 -18.01 27.17
N LEU A 8 -14.55 -18.22 27.67
CA LEU A 8 -14.84 -19.32 28.60
C LEU A 8 -14.61 -20.69 27.95
N GLY A 9 -15.00 -20.85 26.67
CA GLY A 9 -14.71 -22.04 25.90
C GLY A 9 -13.21 -22.33 25.77
N GLN A 10 -12.37 -21.30 25.59
CA GLN A 10 -10.90 -21.46 25.57
C GLN A 10 -10.35 -21.99 26.91
N LEU A 11 -11.04 -21.71 28.02
CA LEU A 11 -10.70 -22.19 29.35
C LEU A 11 -11.40 -23.51 29.73
N LYS A 12 -12.15 -24.13 28.80
CA LYS A 12 -12.98 -25.33 29.03
C LYS A 12 -14.04 -25.13 30.11
N LEU A 13 -14.58 -23.92 30.22
CA LEU A 13 -15.69 -23.57 31.11
C LEU A 13 -17.00 -23.46 30.33
N GLU A 14 -18.11 -23.71 31.02
CA GLU A 14 -19.45 -23.59 30.45
C GLU A 14 -19.78 -22.13 30.10
N PRO A 15 -20.40 -21.87 28.94
CA PRO A 15 -20.82 -20.53 28.55
C PRO A 15 -22.00 -20.04 29.41
N ILE A 16 -22.05 -18.73 29.67
CA ILE A 16 -23.04 -18.13 30.58
C ILE A 16 -24.17 -17.45 29.79
N TYR A 17 -23.85 -16.84 28.64
CA TYR A 17 -24.79 -16.00 27.90
C TYR A 17 -25.47 -16.71 26.73
N GLY A 18 -24.97 -17.89 26.32
CA GLY A 18 -25.57 -18.73 25.28
C GLY A 18 -25.63 -18.08 23.90
N ILE A 19 -24.79 -17.08 23.63
CA ILE A 19 -24.84 -16.35 22.35
C ILE A 19 -23.98 -17.07 21.32
N THR A 20 -24.61 -17.59 20.27
CA THR A 20 -23.94 -18.34 19.20
C THR A 20 -23.46 -17.48 18.03
N LYS A 21 -24.02 -16.29 17.84
CA LYS A 21 -23.69 -15.40 16.73
C LYS A 21 -22.86 -14.20 17.19
N HIS A 22 -21.77 -13.91 16.48
CA HIS A 22 -20.96 -12.71 16.74
C HIS A 22 -21.80 -11.46 16.40
N PRO A 23 -21.89 -10.46 17.30
CA PRO A 23 -22.73 -9.27 17.08
C PRO A 23 -22.19 -8.35 15.96
N LEU A 24 -20.91 -8.44 15.64
CA LEU A 24 -20.26 -7.76 14.53
C LEU A 24 -19.75 -8.81 13.54
N PRO A 25 -20.60 -9.35 12.65
CA PRO A 25 -20.21 -10.48 11.81
C PRO A 25 -18.97 -10.15 10.96
N TRP A 26 -18.91 -8.93 10.42
CA TRP A 26 -17.83 -8.38 9.57
C TRP A 26 -16.46 -8.23 10.24
N LEU A 27 -16.38 -8.32 11.56
CA LEU A 27 -15.13 -8.11 12.29
C LEU A 27 -14.11 -9.21 11.97
N THR A 28 -14.59 -10.44 11.76
CA THR A 28 -13.73 -11.59 11.48
C THR A 28 -13.03 -11.44 10.14
N GLU A 29 -13.74 -10.95 9.13
CA GLU A 29 -13.24 -10.71 7.79
C GLU A 29 -12.24 -9.55 7.77
N ILE A 30 -12.47 -8.49 8.56
CA ILE A 30 -11.51 -7.38 8.68
C ILE A 30 -10.23 -7.83 9.38
N LEU A 31 -10.33 -8.60 10.47
CA LEU A 31 -9.16 -9.09 11.21
C LEU A 31 -8.33 -10.12 10.43
N ASN A 32 -8.93 -10.88 9.52
CA ASN A 32 -8.25 -11.86 8.68
C ASN A 32 -7.96 -11.34 7.26
N GLY A 33 -8.33 -10.10 6.95
CA GLY A 33 -8.15 -9.49 5.63
C GLY A 33 -6.68 -9.15 5.33
N VAL A 34 -6.37 -8.94 4.06
CA VAL A 34 -5.06 -8.42 3.66
C VAL A 34 -4.99 -6.95 4.04
N GLU A 35 -3.98 -6.59 4.83
CA GLU A 35 -3.71 -5.19 5.17
C GLU A 35 -3.14 -4.46 3.95
N HIS A 36 -3.92 -3.51 3.42
CA HIS A 36 -3.46 -2.59 2.40
C HIS A 36 -3.05 -1.28 3.07
N ALA A 37 -1.74 -1.00 3.08
CA ALA A 37 -1.22 0.26 3.60
C ALA A 37 -1.49 1.40 2.61
N ASN A 38 -1.86 2.57 3.14
CA ASN A 38 -2.01 3.77 2.33
C ASN A 38 -0.65 4.41 2.03
N PHE A 39 -0.61 5.26 0.99
CA PHE A 39 0.61 5.99 0.58
C PHE A 39 1.25 6.77 1.76
N PHE A 40 0.46 7.30 2.67
CA PHE A 40 1.00 8.08 3.79
C PHE A 40 1.54 7.21 4.95
N GLU A 41 1.35 5.89 4.88
CA GLU A 41 1.76 4.94 5.92
C GLU A 41 3.11 4.28 5.61
N GLN A 42 3.54 4.27 4.34
CA GLN A 42 4.83 3.68 3.92
C GLN A 42 6.00 4.67 4.14
N ARG A 43 7.17 4.15 4.57
CA ARG A 43 8.35 4.99 4.83
C ARG A 43 8.92 5.58 3.52
N ALA A 44 9.40 6.82 3.58
CA ALA A 44 9.96 7.59 2.45
C ALA A 44 11.00 6.83 1.59
N THR A 45 11.75 5.90 2.20
CA THR A 45 12.77 5.10 1.53
C THR A 45 12.22 4.11 0.51
N GLU A 46 10.95 3.71 0.62
CA GLU A 46 10.31 2.79 -0.33
C GLU A 46 9.80 3.51 -1.59
N TYR A 47 9.63 4.83 -1.55
CA TYR A 47 9.25 5.65 -2.72
C TYR A 47 10.41 5.93 -3.68
N SER A 48 11.65 5.70 -3.26
CA SER A 48 12.83 6.03 -4.07
C SER A 48 13.19 4.98 -5.12
N LYS A 49 12.33 3.97 -5.34
CA LYS A 49 12.54 2.91 -6.34
C LYS A 49 12.36 3.46 -7.77
N GLY A 50 13.33 4.24 -8.23
CA GLY A 50 13.36 4.84 -9.57
C GLY A 50 13.77 6.31 -9.63
N ALA A 51 14.13 6.96 -8.52
CA ALA A 51 14.62 8.33 -8.56
C ALA A 51 15.89 8.43 -9.43
N THR A 52 15.89 9.35 -10.39
CA THR A 52 17.03 9.61 -11.27
C THR A 52 18.23 10.03 -10.43
N LYS A 53 19.34 9.31 -10.56
CA LYS A 53 20.62 9.67 -9.93
C LYS A 53 21.31 10.75 -10.78
N GLY A 54 21.75 11.83 -10.16
CA GLY A 54 22.47 12.92 -10.83
C GLY A 54 22.15 14.29 -10.24
N ASP A 55 22.88 15.32 -10.68
CA ASP A 55 22.53 16.71 -10.39
C ASP A 55 21.30 17.11 -11.21
N TRP A 56 20.40 17.89 -10.60
CA TRP A 56 19.25 18.45 -11.28
C TRP A 56 19.70 19.46 -12.34
N HIS A 57 20.77 20.21 -12.07
CA HIS A 57 21.25 21.29 -12.94
C HIS A 57 22.63 20.98 -13.56
N GLY A 58 22.99 21.73 -14.60
CA GLY A 58 24.28 21.61 -15.31
C GLY A 58 24.20 20.90 -16.67
N ASP A 59 25.25 21.04 -17.48
CA ASP A 59 25.31 20.55 -18.87
C ASP A 59 25.10 19.03 -18.99
N GLU A 60 25.48 18.26 -17.96
CA GLU A 60 25.26 16.81 -17.87
C GLU A 60 24.08 16.41 -16.97
N GLY A 61 23.32 17.40 -16.48
CA GLY A 61 22.20 17.24 -15.56
C GLY A 61 20.99 16.54 -16.16
N VAL A 62 20.06 16.12 -15.28
CA VAL A 62 18.88 15.33 -15.66
C VAL A 62 17.96 16.08 -16.66
N TRP A 63 17.79 17.39 -16.49
CA TRP A 63 16.95 18.21 -17.38
C TRP A 63 17.50 18.28 -18.81
N ASN A 64 18.81 18.49 -18.98
CA ASN A 64 19.44 18.54 -20.30
C ASN A 64 19.33 17.19 -21.04
N LYS A 65 19.46 16.06 -20.33
CA LYS A 65 19.27 14.72 -20.93
C LYS A 65 17.82 14.47 -21.35
N PHE A 66 16.85 15.02 -20.63
CA PHE A 66 15.45 14.93 -21.00
C PHE A 66 15.15 15.76 -22.26
N ASP A 67 15.66 16.99 -22.32
CA ASP A 67 15.49 17.89 -23.47
C ASP A 67 16.14 17.35 -24.75
N GLN A 68 17.31 16.73 -24.64
CA GLN A 68 17.95 16.05 -25.77
C GLN A 68 17.10 14.89 -26.30
N ARG A 69 16.47 14.11 -25.40
CA ARG A 69 15.61 12.98 -25.77
C ARG A 69 14.30 13.42 -26.41
N THR A 70 13.71 14.53 -25.98
CA THR A 70 12.51 15.08 -26.61
C THR A 70 12.80 15.63 -28.00
N ALA A 71 13.96 16.28 -28.19
CA ALA A 71 14.43 16.75 -29.49
C ALA A 71 14.65 15.59 -30.49
N THR A 72 15.35 14.53 -30.08
CA THR A 72 15.59 13.36 -30.97
C THR A 72 14.29 12.70 -31.43
N LYS A 73 13.28 12.68 -30.55
CA LYS A 73 11.99 12.06 -30.86
C LYS A 73 11.18 12.92 -31.85
N LYS A 74 11.29 14.24 -31.79
CA LYS A 74 10.61 15.18 -32.69
C LYS A 74 11.08 15.05 -34.13
N ASP A 75 12.38 14.81 -34.35
CA ASP A 75 12.96 14.65 -35.68
C ASP A 75 12.68 13.27 -36.31
N SER A 76 12.30 12.28 -35.49
CA SER A 76 11.99 10.91 -35.94
C SER A 76 10.53 10.67 -36.36
N VAL A 77 9.65 11.68 -36.22
CA VAL A 77 8.25 11.57 -36.70
C VAL A 77 8.22 12.05 -38.15
N PRO A 78 7.99 11.16 -39.14
CA PRO A 78 7.81 11.61 -40.51
C PRO A 78 6.57 12.51 -40.56
N ALA A 79 6.74 13.74 -41.05
CA ALA A 79 5.60 14.55 -41.47
C ALA A 79 4.95 13.82 -42.65
N GLU A 80 3.65 13.52 -42.53
CA GLU A 80 2.83 12.95 -43.61
C GLU A 80 2.95 13.76 -44.92
#